data_AF-A0AA89LWX8-F1
#
_entry.id   AF-A0AA89LWX8-F1
#
_cell.length_a   1.000
_cell.length_b   1.000
_cell.length_c   1.000
_cell.angle_alpha   90.00
_cell.angle_beta   90.00
_cell.angle_gamma   90.00
#
_symmetry.space_group_name_H-M   'P 1'
#
loop_
_entity.id
_entity.type
_entity.pdbx_description
1 polymer ?
#
loop_
_entity_poly.entity_id
_entity_poly.type
_entity_poly.pdbx_seq_one_letter_code
_entity_poly.pdbx_strand_id
1 'polypeptide(L)'
;MEAIKATFESATTDTLRALGDALKIFSEAVADEVKAGQSRPIAANADAANIGLDEALFDSAPVAAVPRHAEFAPLLDVGHRFLLAAEGLFVEIRRPWLHLIQPIASIESAGPRPPYGSLAPKIEFAFGRLGAAEQHFRRFGEDARAAAPNEHAAWIVWDNEKRELAYRDLEIDHATPGSITFKRPALTEHESLVVDLHSHGTTSAFFSEVDDRDDAGEVKLSAVVGTLAAGATPTIAFRLCALGKTIQLKVPVTAFFAAAEASA
;
A
#
# COMPACT_ATOMS: atom_id res chain seq x y z
N MET A 1 -20.95 -23.83 46.03
CA MET A 1 -21.37 -23.57 44.63
C MET A 1 -20.41 -22.61 43.95
N GLU A 2 -20.18 -21.44 44.54
CA GLU A 2 -19.34 -20.37 43.98
C GLU A 2 -17.86 -20.75 43.83
N ALA A 3 -17.26 -21.40 44.85
CA ALA A 3 -15.89 -21.92 44.77
C ALA A 3 -15.71 -22.97 43.67
N ILE A 4 -16.69 -23.86 43.48
CA ILE A 4 -16.66 -24.90 42.45
C ILE A 4 -16.75 -24.26 41.05
N LYS A 5 -17.59 -23.23 40.90
CA LYS A 5 -17.71 -22.45 39.65
C LYS A 5 -16.39 -21.75 39.32
N ALA A 6 -15.76 -21.08 40.28
CA ALA A 6 -14.48 -20.41 40.08
C ALA A 6 -13.36 -21.38 39.68
N THR A 7 -13.30 -22.56 40.32
CA THR A 7 -12.35 -23.62 39.93
C THR A 7 -12.60 -24.12 38.50
N PHE A 8 -13.86 -24.32 38.12
CA PHE A 8 -14.24 -24.72 36.76
C PHE A 8 -13.87 -23.67 35.72
N GLU A 9 -14.14 -22.39 35.99
CA GLU A 9 -13.81 -21.26 35.10
C GLU A 9 -12.29 -21.10 34.92
N SER A 10 -11.52 -21.21 36.00
CA SER A 10 -10.05 -21.17 35.94
C SER A 10 -9.50 -22.34 35.12
N ALA A 11 -9.92 -23.57 35.43
CA ALA A 11 -9.45 -24.76 34.73
C ALA A 11 -9.80 -24.71 33.23
N THR A 12 -10.98 -24.21 32.88
CA THR A 12 -11.41 -24.02 31.49
C THR A 12 -10.55 -22.97 30.79
N THR A 13 -10.29 -21.83 31.45
CA THR A 13 -9.46 -20.75 30.91
C THR A 13 -8.03 -21.21 30.66
N ASP A 14 -7.43 -21.93 31.61
CA ASP A 14 -6.07 -22.45 31.50
C ASP A 14 -5.97 -23.51 30.39
N THR A 15 -6.98 -24.37 30.26
CA THR A 15 -7.04 -25.36 29.18
C THR A 15 -7.16 -24.69 27.81
N LEU A 16 -8.01 -23.68 27.68
CA LEU A 16 -8.17 -22.92 26.43
C LEU A 16 -6.88 -22.18 26.06
N ARG A 17 -6.18 -21.60 27.05
CA ARG A 17 -4.89 -20.95 26.83
C ARG A 17 -3.84 -21.94 26.36
N ALA A 18 -3.70 -23.08 27.06
CA ALA A 18 -2.74 -24.12 26.70
C ALA A 18 -3.01 -24.69 25.29
N LEU A 19 -4.28 -24.84 24.91
CA LEU A 19 -4.66 -25.24 23.56
C LEU A 19 -4.28 -24.16 22.53
N GLY A 20 -4.53 -22.88 22.83
CA GLY A 20 -4.13 -21.76 21.98
C GLY A 20 -2.62 -21.70 21.75
N ASP A 21 -1.82 -21.89 22.80
CA ASP A 21 -0.36 -21.92 22.73
C ASP A 21 0.13 -23.12 21.90
N ALA A 22 -0.44 -24.31 22.11
CA ALA A 22 -0.10 -25.50 21.34
C ALA A 22 -0.45 -25.36 19.85
N LEU A 23 -1.60 -24.76 19.53
CA LEU A 23 -2.01 -24.46 18.16
C LEU A 23 -1.06 -23.48 17.50
N LYS A 24 -0.64 -22.42 18.21
CA LYS A 24 0.33 -21.45 17.70
C LYS A 24 1.66 -22.11 17.34
N ILE A 25 2.23 -22.91 18.26
CA ILE A 25 3.48 -23.65 18.03
C ILE A 25 3.35 -24.57 16.81
N PHE A 26 2.24 -25.30 16.73
CA PHE A 26 1.98 -26.19 15.59
C PHE A 26 1.90 -25.41 14.28
N SER A 27 1.16 -24.28 14.25
CA SER A 27 1.04 -23.44 13.07
C SER A 27 2.37 -22.85 12.62
N GLU A 28 3.21 -22.40 13.56
CA GLU A 28 4.56 -21.90 13.28
C GLU A 28 5.45 -23.02 12.71
N ALA A 29 5.46 -24.20 13.34
CA ALA A 29 6.24 -25.35 12.86
C ALA A 29 5.81 -25.82 11.46
N VAL A 30 4.50 -25.85 11.18
CA VAL A 30 3.98 -26.18 9.84
C VAL A 30 4.38 -25.11 8.83
N ALA A 31 4.32 -23.82 9.19
CA ALA A 31 4.75 -22.75 8.30
C ALA A 31 6.25 -22.85 7.97
N ASP A 32 7.08 -23.18 8.95
CA ASP A 32 8.52 -23.38 8.76
C ASP A 32 8.82 -24.61 7.90
N GLU A 33 8.12 -25.73 8.12
CA GLU A 33 8.27 -26.94 7.29
C GLU A 33 7.84 -26.67 5.84
N VAL A 34 6.73 -25.94 5.63
CA VAL A 34 6.28 -25.54 4.30
C VAL A 34 7.30 -24.62 3.62
N LYS A 35 7.87 -23.65 4.34
CA LYS A 35 8.93 -22.78 3.81
C LYS A 35 10.20 -23.56 3.48
N ALA A 36 10.61 -24.48 4.35
CA ALA A 36 11.79 -25.33 4.10
C ALA A 36 11.58 -26.27 2.90
N GLY A 37 10.34 -26.72 2.67
CA GLY A 37 9.97 -27.52 1.51
C GLY A 37 9.81 -26.73 0.20
N GLN A 38 9.76 -25.40 0.24
CA GLN A 38 9.68 -24.58 -0.97
C GLN A 38 11.04 -24.47 -1.63
N SER A 39 11.12 -24.93 -2.88
CA SER A 39 12.32 -24.76 -3.70
C SER A 39 12.57 -23.27 -3.95
N ARG A 40 13.72 -22.77 -3.53
CA ARG A 40 14.22 -21.43 -3.87
C ARG A 40 15.09 -21.54 -5.14
N PRO A 41 14.66 -21.01 -6.31
CA PRO A 41 15.44 -21.04 -7.55
C PRO A 41 16.62 -20.02 -7.49
N ILE A 42 17.46 -20.12 -6.47
CA ILE A 42 18.67 -19.30 -6.31
C ILE A 42 19.79 -19.97 -7.09
N ALA A 43 20.42 -19.22 -8.00
CA ALA A 43 21.50 -19.71 -8.85
C ALA A 43 22.85 -19.75 -8.11
N ALA A 44 22.91 -20.47 -6.99
CA ALA A 44 24.10 -20.66 -6.16
C ALA A 44 24.25 -22.13 -5.74
N ASN A 45 25.48 -22.53 -5.39
CA ASN A 45 25.68 -23.86 -4.80
C ASN A 45 25.08 -23.90 -3.39
N ALA A 46 24.48 -25.03 -3.03
CA ALA A 46 23.85 -25.20 -1.72
C ALA A 46 24.81 -25.13 -0.53
N ASP A 47 26.11 -25.36 -0.76
CA ASP A 47 27.17 -25.30 0.26
C ASP A 47 27.86 -23.93 0.32
N ALA A 48 27.40 -22.94 -0.45
CA ALA A 48 27.95 -21.59 -0.40
C ALA A 48 27.80 -21.00 1.02
N ALA A 49 28.90 -20.48 1.57
CA ALA A 49 28.97 -20.04 2.97
C ALA A 49 27.91 -18.99 3.36
N ASN A 50 27.41 -18.21 2.38
CA ASN A 50 26.46 -17.13 2.60
C ASN A 50 25.06 -17.41 2.02
N ILE A 51 24.75 -18.65 1.60
CA ILE A 51 23.48 -18.98 0.93
C ILE A 51 22.25 -18.54 1.76
N GLY A 52 22.32 -18.65 3.09
CA GLY A 52 21.23 -18.23 3.99
C GLY A 52 20.87 -16.74 3.90
N LEU A 53 21.79 -15.87 3.49
CA LEU A 53 21.49 -14.45 3.23
C LEU A 53 20.66 -14.30 1.95
N ASP A 54 21.01 -15.02 0.89
CA ASP A 54 20.26 -15.03 -0.36
C ASP A 54 18.87 -15.65 -0.18
N GLU A 55 18.75 -16.68 0.67
CA GLU A 55 17.46 -17.25 1.04
C GLU A 55 16.58 -16.24 1.78
N ALA A 56 17.13 -15.51 2.75
CA ALA A 56 16.40 -14.46 3.46
C ALA A 56 15.93 -13.33 2.52
N LEU A 57 16.77 -12.94 1.55
CA LEU A 57 16.40 -11.97 0.52
C LEU A 57 15.29 -12.51 -0.38
N PHE A 58 15.41 -13.75 -0.84
CA PHE A 58 14.39 -14.40 -1.65
C PHE A 58 13.05 -14.47 -0.92
N ASP A 59 13.05 -14.89 0.34
CA ASP A 59 11.84 -15.03 1.14
C ASP A 59 11.16 -13.66 1.42
N SER A 60 11.93 -12.56 1.40
CA SER A 60 11.39 -11.19 1.57
C SER A 60 10.65 -10.67 0.33
N ALA A 61 11.06 -11.08 -0.87
CA ALA A 61 10.46 -10.66 -2.14
C ALA A 61 10.62 -11.77 -3.21
N PRO A 62 9.83 -12.86 -3.11
CA PRO A 62 10.02 -14.04 -3.95
C PRO A 62 9.80 -13.75 -5.43
N VAL A 63 10.32 -14.61 -6.30
CA VAL A 63 9.93 -14.64 -7.72
C VAL A 63 9.11 -15.88 -8.04
N ALA A 64 8.02 -15.72 -8.78
CA ALA A 64 7.20 -16.83 -9.27
C ALA A 64 6.99 -16.75 -10.78
N ALA A 65 7.03 -17.91 -11.45
CA ALA A 65 6.65 -18.01 -12.85
C ALA A 65 5.13 -18.01 -12.98
N VAL A 66 4.59 -17.22 -13.92
CA VAL A 66 3.16 -17.20 -14.20
C VAL A 66 2.77 -18.50 -14.91
N PRO A 67 1.74 -19.23 -14.44
CA PRO A 67 1.33 -20.47 -15.06
C PRO A 67 0.73 -20.22 -16.45
N ARG A 68 1.15 -20.99 -17.45
CA ARG A 68 0.60 -20.92 -18.82
C ARG A 68 -0.72 -21.66 -18.99
N HIS A 69 -0.93 -22.73 -18.22
CA HIS A 69 -2.06 -23.65 -18.39
C HIS A 69 -2.93 -23.77 -17.15
N ALA A 70 -2.34 -23.67 -15.96
CA ALA A 70 -3.07 -23.64 -14.69
C ALA A 70 -3.60 -22.23 -14.40
N GLU A 71 -4.57 -22.14 -13.49
CA GLU A 71 -5.06 -20.85 -13.00
C GLU A 71 -3.97 -20.12 -12.22
N PHE A 72 -3.89 -18.80 -12.40
CA PHE A 72 -2.98 -17.95 -11.64
C PHE A 72 -3.47 -17.83 -10.20
N ALA A 73 -2.67 -18.30 -9.24
CA ALA A 73 -2.93 -18.14 -7.82
C ALA A 73 -2.45 -16.76 -7.33
N PRO A 74 -3.35 -15.83 -6.94
CA PRO A 74 -2.98 -14.50 -6.49
C PRO A 74 -2.28 -14.50 -5.13
N LEU A 75 -1.49 -13.46 -4.86
CA LEU A 75 -0.96 -13.20 -3.52
C LEU A 75 -2.10 -12.78 -2.58
N LEU A 76 -2.31 -13.55 -1.51
CA LEU A 76 -3.39 -13.31 -0.54
C LEU A 76 -2.90 -12.49 0.66
N ASP A 77 -1.71 -12.81 1.15
CA ASP A 77 -1.09 -12.18 2.32
C ASP A 77 -0.40 -10.87 1.98
N VAL A 78 -0.32 -9.97 2.97
CA VAL A 78 0.37 -8.68 2.82
C VAL A 78 1.83 -8.92 2.50
N GLY A 79 2.31 -8.27 1.44
CA GLY A 79 3.66 -8.47 0.94
C GLY A 79 3.77 -8.08 -0.52
N HIS A 80 4.83 -8.54 -1.15
CA HIS A 80 5.00 -8.41 -2.58
C HIS A 80 5.86 -9.55 -3.12
N ARG A 81 5.72 -9.82 -4.40
CA ARG A 81 6.56 -10.77 -5.13
C ARG A 81 6.76 -10.31 -6.57
N PHE A 82 7.83 -10.77 -7.17
CA PHE A 82 8.08 -10.64 -8.60
C PHE A 82 7.40 -11.77 -9.37
N LEU A 83 6.87 -11.44 -10.52
CA LEU A 83 6.21 -12.39 -11.41
C LEU A 83 6.90 -12.37 -12.77
N LEU A 84 7.38 -13.53 -13.21
CA LEU A 84 7.89 -13.71 -14.57
C LEU A 84 6.75 -14.22 -15.46
N ALA A 85 6.27 -13.35 -16.34
CA ALA A 85 5.24 -13.63 -17.33
C ALA A 85 5.85 -13.73 -18.75
N ALA A 86 5.03 -14.15 -19.71
CA ALA A 86 5.42 -14.19 -21.13
C ALA A 86 5.81 -12.81 -21.68
N GLU A 87 5.23 -11.73 -21.14
CA GLU A 87 5.48 -10.35 -21.53
C GLU A 87 6.66 -9.70 -20.81
N GLY A 88 7.19 -10.34 -19.76
CA GLY A 88 8.31 -9.82 -18.96
C GLY A 88 8.09 -9.89 -17.46
N LEU A 89 8.74 -8.98 -16.75
CA LEU A 89 8.76 -8.91 -15.30
C LEU A 89 7.65 -7.99 -14.77
N PHE A 90 6.86 -8.51 -13.85
CA PHE A 90 5.83 -7.81 -13.12
C PHE A 90 6.14 -7.82 -11.63
N VAL A 91 5.53 -6.90 -10.89
CA VAL A 91 5.40 -7.00 -9.42
C VAL A 91 3.93 -7.20 -9.08
N GLU A 92 3.68 -8.11 -8.15
CA GLU A 92 2.41 -8.23 -7.46
C GLU A 92 2.58 -7.73 -6.03
N ILE A 93 1.76 -6.76 -5.62
CA ILE A 93 1.80 -6.14 -4.31
C ILE A 93 0.45 -6.33 -3.64
N ARG A 94 0.49 -6.72 -2.37
CA ARG A 94 -0.66 -6.88 -1.50
C ARG A 94 -0.50 -6.00 -0.25
N ARG A 95 -1.49 -5.15 -0.04
CA ARG A 95 -1.75 -4.40 1.21
C ARG A 95 -3.17 -4.69 1.66
N PRO A 96 -3.54 -4.42 2.93
CA PRO A 96 -4.91 -4.60 3.40
C PRO A 96 -5.96 -3.92 2.51
N TRP A 97 -5.59 -2.81 1.85
CA TRP A 97 -6.45 -2.03 0.97
C TRP A 97 -6.15 -2.15 -0.53
N LEU A 98 -5.09 -2.85 -0.95
CA LEU A 98 -4.62 -2.88 -2.35
C LEU A 98 -4.21 -4.27 -2.81
N HIS A 99 -4.67 -4.64 -4.00
CA HIS A 99 -4.04 -5.68 -4.82
C HIS A 99 -3.62 -5.09 -6.15
N LEU A 100 -2.30 -5.01 -6.35
CA LEU A 100 -1.69 -4.43 -7.53
C LEU A 100 -0.91 -5.52 -8.28
N ILE A 101 -1.07 -5.58 -9.60
CA ILE A 101 -0.18 -6.30 -10.53
C ILE A 101 0.28 -5.27 -11.55
N GLN A 102 1.58 -5.00 -11.64
CA GLN A 102 2.11 -3.95 -12.49
C GLN A 102 3.35 -4.42 -13.26
N PRO A 103 3.44 -4.20 -14.58
CA PRO A 103 4.67 -4.46 -15.33
C PRO A 103 5.79 -3.52 -14.87
N ILE A 104 6.97 -4.10 -14.62
CA ILE A 104 8.20 -3.37 -14.31
C ILE A 104 9.09 -3.29 -15.55
N ALA A 105 9.26 -4.42 -16.24
CA ALA A 105 10.07 -4.51 -17.45
C ALA A 105 9.40 -5.42 -18.46
N SER A 106 9.32 -4.98 -19.72
CA SER A 106 8.72 -5.74 -20.81
C SER A 106 9.78 -6.38 -21.69
N ILE A 107 9.50 -7.59 -22.17
CA ILE A 107 10.28 -8.25 -23.20
C ILE A 107 9.84 -7.68 -24.55
N GLU A 108 10.80 -7.28 -25.37
CA GLU A 108 10.53 -6.78 -26.71
C GLU A 108 9.82 -7.84 -27.57
N SER A 109 8.98 -7.39 -28.52
CA SER A 109 8.15 -8.30 -29.31
C SER A 109 8.95 -9.34 -30.12
N ALA A 110 10.19 -9.01 -30.50
CA ALA A 110 11.12 -9.89 -31.22
C ALA A 110 12.07 -10.67 -30.29
N GLY A 111 12.00 -10.44 -28.98
CA GLY A 111 12.86 -11.10 -27.99
C GLY A 111 12.45 -12.55 -27.69
N PRO A 112 13.32 -13.33 -27.04
CA PRO A 112 12.99 -14.69 -26.62
C PRO A 112 11.86 -14.64 -25.57
N ARG A 113 10.72 -15.25 -25.88
CA ARG A 113 9.58 -15.32 -24.94
C ARG A 113 9.72 -16.54 -24.03
N PRO A 114 9.74 -16.36 -22.69
CA PRO A 114 9.74 -17.49 -21.79
C PRO A 114 8.42 -18.26 -21.91
N PRO A 115 8.41 -19.59 -21.66
CA PRO A 115 7.23 -20.44 -21.83
C PRO A 115 6.20 -20.30 -20.69
N TYR A 116 6.11 -19.12 -20.08
CA TYR A 116 5.21 -18.79 -18.98
C TYR A 116 3.86 -18.26 -19.48
N GLY A 117 2.92 -18.09 -18.57
CA GLY A 117 1.62 -17.49 -18.85
C GLY A 117 1.68 -15.96 -18.97
N SER A 118 0.57 -15.39 -19.42
CA SER A 118 0.38 -13.96 -19.59
C SER A 118 -0.34 -13.35 -18.39
N LEU A 119 -0.02 -12.10 -18.05
CA LEU A 119 -0.77 -11.31 -17.07
C LEU A 119 -1.16 -9.93 -17.62
N ALA A 120 -2.33 -9.47 -17.22
CA ALA A 120 -2.74 -8.09 -17.41
C ALA A 120 -2.39 -7.27 -16.16
N PRO A 121 -2.01 -5.98 -16.31
CA PRO A 121 -1.94 -5.07 -15.18
C PRO A 121 -3.27 -5.01 -14.43
N LYS A 122 -3.22 -4.92 -13.11
CA LYS A 122 -4.40 -4.90 -12.23
C LYS A 122 -4.20 -3.90 -11.11
N ILE A 123 -5.20 -3.06 -10.84
CA ILE A 123 -5.27 -2.21 -9.64
C ILE A 123 -6.65 -2.45 -9.03
N GLU A 124 -6.67 -2.99 -7.82
CA GLU A 124 -7.90 -3.33 -7.11
C GLU A 124 -7.82 -2.82 -5.67
N PHE A 125 -8.78 -1.96 -5.29
CA PHE A 125 -8.85 -1.42 -3.94
C PHE A 125 -9.90 -2.16 -3.11
N ALA A 126 -9.63 -2.42 -1.83
CA ALA A 126 -10.58 -3.06 -0.93
C ALA A 126 -11.84 -2.21 -0.68
N PHE A 127 -11.72 -0.88 -0.80
CA PHE A 127 -12.81 0.09 -0.76
C PHE A 127 -13.48 0.33 -2.14
N GLY A 128 -13.15 -0.50 -3.13
CA GLY A 128 -13.73 -0.42 -4.48
C GLY A 128 -13.06 0.63 -5.35
N ARG A 129 -13.66 1.81 -5.48
CA ARG A 129 -13.18 2.90 -6.36
C ARG A 129 -12.63 4.06 -5.54
N LEU A 130 -11.70 4.83 -6.11
CA LEU A 130 -11.17 6.04 -5.47
C LEU A 130 -12.26 7.04 -5.04
N GLY A 131 -13.43 7.05 -5.69
CA GLY A 131 -14.57 7.87 -5.27
C GLY A 131 -15.08 7.57 -3.86
N ALA A 132 -14.79 6.41 -3.27
CA ALA A 132 -15.12 6.13 -1.88
C ALA A 132 -14.37 7.06 -0.90
N ALA A 133 -13.25 7.65 -1.32
CA ALA A 133 -12.47 8.61 -0.55
C ALA A 133 -12.90 10.08 -0.77
N GLU A 134 -13.93 10.35 -1.57
CA GLU A 134 -14.30 11.70 -2.00
C GLU A 134 -14.57 12.65 -0.83
N GLN A 135 -15.27 12.19 0.21
CA GLN A 135 -15.51 13.01 1.42
C GLN A 135 -14.20 13.46 2.09
N HIS A 136 -13.18 12.60 2.09
CA HIS A 136 -11.87 12.88 2.69
C HIS A 136 -11.06 13.83 1.80
N PHE A 137 -11.15 13.68 0.48
CA PHE A 137 -10.57 14.63 -0.47
C PHE A 137 -11.21 16.02 -0.40
N ARG A 138 -12.53 16.09 -0.20
CA ARG A 138 -13.25 17.36 -0.01
C ARG A 138 -12.81 18.07 1.26
N ARG A 139 -12.76 17.33 2.37
CA ARG A 139 -12.23 17.85 3.63
C ARG A 139 -10.80 18.37 3.47
N PHE A 140 -9.91 17.58 2.86
CA PHE A 140 -8.53 18.03 2.60
C PHE A 140 -8.48 19.32 1.77
N GLY A 141 -9.33 19.43 0.75
CA GLY A 141 -9.40 20.64 -0.08
C GLY A 141 -9.79 21.88 0.72
N GLU A 142 -10.71 21.75 1.67
CA GLU A 142 -11.10 22.83 2.60
C GLU A 142 -9.94 23.20 3.54
N ASP A 143 -9.33 22.21 4.18
CA ASP A 143 -8.21 22.39 5.11
C ASP A 143 -7.00 23.06 4.41
N ALA A 144 -6.65 22.58 3.22
CA ALA A 144 -5.55 23.12 2.42
C ALA A 144 -5.82 24.56 1.96
N ARG A 145 -7.07 24.91 1.62
CA ARG A 145 -7.43 26.30 1.29
C ARG A 145 -7.34 27.22 2.51
N ALA A 146 -7.75 26.74 3.68
CA ALA A 146 -7.65 27.50 4.93
C ALA A 146 -6.19 27.75 5.34
N ALA A 147 -5.28 26.81 5.02
CA ALA A 147 -3.86 26.92 5.31
C ALA A 147 -3.07 27.76 4.30
N ALA A 148 -3.61 27.99 3.09
CA ALA A 148 -2.94 28.79 2.07
C ALA A 148 -2.61 30.21 2.58
N PRO A 149 -1.42 30.76 2.26
CA PRO A 149 -0.49 30.34 1.20
C PRO A 149 0.50 29.25 1.62
N ASN A 150 0.52 28.83 2.89
CA ASN A 150 1.41 27.77 3.35
C ASN A 150 0.90 26.40 2.92
N GLU A 151 1.81 25.44 2.87
CA GLU A 151 1.49 24.04 2.65
C GLU A 151 0.72 23.43 3.84
N HIS A 152 -0.09 22.42 3.54
CA HIS A 152 -0.83 21.60 4.50
C HIS A 152 -0.67 20.14 4.10
N ALA A 153 -0.77 19.22 5.07
CA ALA A 153 -0.69 17.78 4.82
C ALA A 153 -1.64 17.00 5.72
N ALA A 154 -2.15 15.90 5.18
CA ALA A 154 -3.02 14.97 5.87
C ALA A 154 -2.84 13.55 5.32
N TRP A 155 -3.28 12.55 6.08
CA TRP A 155 -3.34 11.17 5.60
C TRP A 155 -4.78 10.69 5.46
N ILE A 156 -4.98 9.77 4.53
CA ILE A 156 -6.14 8.86 4.52
C ILE A 156 -5.62 7.47 4.82
N VAL A 157 -6.18 6.84 5.84
CA VAL A 157 -5.81 5.50 6.29
C VAL A 157 -6.97 4.52 6.07
N TRP A 158 -6.62 3.26 5.86
CA TRP A 158 -7.55 2.14 5.84
C TRP A 158 -7.56 1.49 7.21
N ASP A 159 -8.74 1.38 7.82
CA ASP A 159 -8.97 0.58 9.01
C ASP A 159 -9.46 -0.80 8.57
N ASN A 160 -8.65 -1.84 8.77
CA ASN A 160 -8.95 -3.19 8.32
C ASN A 160 -10.04 -3.89 9.16
N GLU A 161 -10.24 -3.47 10.42
CA GLU A 161 -11.29 -4.02 11.28
C GLU A 161 -12.65 -3.46 10.89
N LYS A 162 -12.73 -2.13 10.72
CA LYS A 162 -13.98 -1.45 10.31
C LYS A 162 -14.25 -1.57 8.82
N ARG A 163 -13.21 -1.85 8.02
CA ARG A 163 -13.23 -1.87 6.55
C ARG A 163 -13.62 -0.51 5.96
N GLU A 164 -13.07 0.55 6.53
CA GLU A 164 -13.40 1.93 6.19
C GLU A 164 -12.16 2.79 5.97
N LEU A 165 -12.34 3.88 5.22
CA LEU A 165 -11.33 4.92 5.08
C LEU A 165 -11.54 5.98 6.16
N ALA A 166 -10.45 6.41 6.80
CA ALA A 166 -10.47 7.46 7.81
C ALA A 166 -9.50 8.58 7.45
N TYR A 167 -9.93 9.83 7.64
CA TYR A 167 -9.06 11.00 7.53
C TYR A 167 -8.24 11.17 8.80
N ARG A 168 -6.97 11.47 8.66
CA ARG A 168 -6.03 11.66 9.77
C ARG A 168 -5.29 12.99 9.60
N ASP A 169 -5.57 13.90 10.51
CA ASP A 169 -4.82 15.15 10.64
C ASP A 169 -3.37 14.85 11.06
N LEU A 170 -2.42 15.63 10.54
CA LEU A 170 -1.01 15.51 10.87
C LEU A 170 -0.58 16.66 11.79
N GLU A 171 0.32 16.35 12.73
CA GLU A 171 0.95 17.39 13.55
C GLU A 171 2.04 18.08 12.71
N ILE A 172 1.73 19.28 12.23
CA ILE A 172 2.64 20.08 11.40
C ILE A 172 3.64 20.80 12.31
N ASP A 173 4.93 20.51 12.13
CA ASP A 173 6.03 21.15 12.86
C ASP A 173 6.36 22.52 12.22
N HIS A 174 6.41 22.56 10.89
CA HIS A 174 6.72 23.76 10.12
C HIS A 174 6.02 23.72 8.76
N ALA A 175 5.50 24.86 8.32
CA ALA A 175 4.91 25.01 7.00
C ALA A 175 5.23 26.40 6.43
N THR A 176 5.65 26.40 5.18
CA THR A 176 5.89 27.59 4.35
C THR A 176 5.17 27.40 3.01
N PRO A 177 5.18 28.38 2.09
CA PRO A 177 4.60 28.19 0.76
C PRO A 177 5.33 27.20 -0.17
N GLY A 178 6.46 26.63 0.23
CA GLY A 178 7.22 25.68 -0.61
C GLY A 178 7.93 24.57 0.17
N SER A 179 7.54 24.34 1.42
CA SER A 179 8.04 23.24 2.24
C SER A 179 7.16 23.06 3.47
N ILE A 180 6.89 21.79 3.79
CA ILE A 180 6.23 21.36 5.01
C ILE A 180 7.05 20.26 5.70
N THR A 181 7.04 20.26 7.02
CA THR A 181 7.52 19.16 7.85
C THR A 181 6.47 18.83 8.89
N PHE A 182 6.18 17.55 9.07
CA PHE A 182 5.15 17.06 9.98
C PHE A 182 5.57 15.73 10.60
N LYS A 183 4.98 15.42 11.75
CA LYS A 183 5.16 14.13 12.41
C LYS A 183 4.25 13.10 11.77
N ARG A 184 4.86 12.04 11.23
CA ARG A 184 4.15 10.86 10.73
C ARG A 184 3.59 10.08 11.93
N PRO A 185 2.26 9.97 12.09
CA PRO A 185 1.68 9.27 13.23
C PRO A 185 1.98 7.77 13.14
N ALA A 186 2.16 7.13 14.29
CA ALA A 186 2.18 5.68 14.36
C ALA A 186 0.78 5.14 14.06
N LEU A 187 0.68 4.25 13.07
CA LEU A 187 -0.55 3.53 12.76
C LEU A 187 -0.66 2.29 13.64
N THR A 188 -1.88 1.97 14.04
CA THR A 188 -2.15 0.71 14.75
C THR A 188 -2.02 -0.48 13.80
N GLU A 189 -1.96 -1.70 14.33
CA GLU A 189 -1.74 -2.92 13.52
C GLU A 189 -2.83 -3.16 12.46
N HIS A 190 -4.06 -2.70 12.69
CA HIS A 190 -5.15 -2.81 11.72
C HIS A 190 -5.21 -1.63 10.74
N GLU A 191 -4.36 -0.62 10.92
CA GLU A 191 -4.35 0.57 10.07
C GLU A 191 -3.25 0.51 9.01
N SER A 192 -3.54 1.09 7.85
CA SER A 192 -2.57 1.20 6.77
C SER A 192 -2.73 2.52 6.05
N LEU A 193 -1.62 3.21 5.78
CA LEU A 193 -1.63 4.41 4.95
C LEU A 193 -2.15 4.07 3.55
N VAL A 194 -3.15 4.83 3.09
CA VAL A 194 -3.74 4.70 1.75
C VAL A 194 -3.34 5.87 0.89
N VAL A 195 -3.58 7.09 1.35
CA VAL A 195 -3.26 8.32 0.63
C VAL A 195 -2.45 9.25 1.51
N ASP A 196 -1.31 9.69 1.00
CA ASP A 196 -0.54 10.80 1.55
C ASP A 196 -0.90 12.06 0.76
N LEU A 197 -1.44 13.06 1.46
CA LEU A 197 -1.97 14.28 0.87
C LEU A 197 -1.10 15.46 1.31
N HIS A 198 -0.65 16.27 0.35
CA HIS A 198 -0.10 17.59 0.67
C HIS A 198 -0.55 18.66 -0.33
N SER A 199 -0.37 19.93 0.02
CA SER A 199 -0.74 21.05 -0.83
C SER A 199 0.45 21.96 -1.10
N HIS A 200 0.50 22.59 -2.27
CA HIS A 200 1.49 23.62 -2.63
C HIS A 200 0.97 25.07 -2.47
N GLY A 201 -0.07 25.27 -1.65
CA GLY A 201 -0.67 26.59 -1.42
C GLY A 201 -1.10 27.25 -2.74
N THR A 202 -0.50 28.41 -3.06
CA THR A 202 -0.82 29.16 -4.29
C THR A 202 -0.14 28.63 -5.56
N THR A 203 0.86 27.76 -5.43
CA THR A 203 1.60 27.18 -6.55
C THR A 203 0.85 25.99 -7.14
N SER A 204 1.03 25.69 -8.43
CA SER A 204 0.39 24.52 -9.07
C SER A 204 0.82 23.19 -8.44
N ALA A 205 -0.05 22.19 -8.50
CA ALA A 205 0.25 20.83 -8.07
C ALA A 205 1.23 20.14 -9.02
N PHE A 206 2.32 19.62 -8.46
CA PHE A 206 3.28 18.73 -9.12
C PHE A 206 4.00 17.91 -8.03
N PHE A 207 4.72 16.86 -8.43
CA PHE A 207 5.63 16.15 -7.51
C PHE A 207 7.05 16.68 -7.72
N SER A 208 7.69 17.10 -6.63
CA SER A 208 9.08 17.58 -6.58
C SER A 208 10.07 16.41 -6.41
N GLU A 209 11.37 16.71 -6.50
CA GLU A 209 12.43 15.73 -6.21
C GLU A 209 12.45 15.28 -4.73
N VAL A 210 11.87 16.07 -3.82
CA VAL A 210 11.69 15.64 -2.42
C VAL A 210 10.57 14.60 -2.36
N ASP A 211 9.44 14.88 -3.02
CA ASP A 211 8.31 13.95 -3.07
C ASP A 211 8.69 12.62 -3.74
N ASP A 212 9.52 12.67 -4.79
CA ASP A 212 10.03 11.48 -5.47
C ASP A 212 10.90 10.61 -4.56
N ARG A 213 11.70 11.21 -3.68
CA ARG A 213 12.51 10.49 -2.70
C ARG A 213 11.66 9.93 -1.56
N ASP A 214 10.69 10.70 -1.09
CA ASP A 214 9.77 10.28 -0.03
C ASP A 214 8.84 9.14 -0.46
N ASP A 215 8.51 9.08 -1.74
CA ASP A 215 7.69 8.02 -2.33
C ASP A 215 8.50 6.79 -2.77
N ALA A 216 9.83 6.88 -2.79
CA ALA A 216 10.69 5.79 -3.21
C ALA A 216 10.59 4.62 -2.22
N GLY A 217 10.20 3.45 -2.72
CA GLY A 217 10.01 2.24 -1.90
C GLY A 217 8.67 2.15 -1.17
N GLU A 218 7.87 3.21 -1.16
CA GLU A 218 6.55 3.21 -0.53
C GLU A 218 5.48 2.50 -1.39
N VAL A 219 4.41 2.06 -0.72
CA VAL A 219 3.19 1.57 -1.38
C VAL A 219 2.00 2.34 -0.82
N LYS A 220 1.68 3.44 -1.48
CA LYS A 220 0.63 4.38 -1.12
C LYS A 220 0.17 5.14 -2.36
N LEU A 221 -0.96 5.81 -2.27
CA LEU A 221 -1.33 6.87 -3.19
C LEU A 221 -0.72 8.18 -2.66
N SER A 222 -0.17 9.00 -3.55
CA SER A 222 0.28 10.35 -3.21
C SER A 222 -0.56 11.35 -4.01
N ALA A 223 -1.04 12.40 -3.35
CA ALA A 223 -1.80 13.45 -4.01
C ALA A 223 -1.31 14.84 -3.58
N VAL A 224 -1.13 15.70 -4.58
CA VAL A 224 -0.79 17.11 -4.38
C VAL A 224 -1.95 17.96 -4.88
N VAL A 225 -2.39 18.91 -4.07
CA VAL A 225 -3.32 19.97 -4.50
C VAL A 225 -2.60 21.31 -4.56
N GLY A 226 -2.94 22.16 -5.52
CA GLY A 226 -2.28 23.44 -5.71
C GLY A 226 -3.20 24.48 -6.30
N THR A 227 -2.68 25.68 -6.51
CA THR A 227 -3.41 26.83 -7.07
C THR A 227 -4.62 27.18 -6.19
N LEU A 228 -4.40 27.31 -4.88
CA LEU A 228 -5.45 27.52 -3.88
C LEU A 228 -5.76 29.00 -3.59
N ALA A 229 -5.23 29.93 -4.39
CA ALA A 229 -5.56 31.35 -4.26
C ALA A 229 -7.06 31.60 -4.50
N ALA A 230 -7.62 32.61 -3.80
CA ALA A 230 -9.02 32.97 -3.96
C ALA A 230 -9.37 33.27 -5.43
N GLY A 231 -10.44 32.64 -5.92
CA GLY A 231 -10.91 32.81 -7.31
C GLY A 231 -10.11 32.05 -8.37
N ALA A 232 -9.04 31.34 -8.00
CA ALA A 232 -8.27 30.52 -8.93
C ALA A 232 -8.87 29.10 -9.07
N THR A 233 -8.60 28.46 -10.20
CA THR A 233 -8.96 27.04 -10.43
C THR A 233 -7.89 26.15 -9.82
N PRO A 234 -8.22 25.31 -8.81
CA PRO A 234 -7.24 24.42 -8.21
C PRO A 234 -6.68 23.40 -9.19
N THR A 235 -5.44 22.98 -8.97
CA THR A 235 -4.75 21.94 -9.73
C THR A 235 -4.48 20.73 -8.85
N ILE A 236 -4.41 19.54 -9.45
CA ILE A 236 -4.20 18.27 -8.72
C ILE A 236 -3.21 17.40 -9.49
N ALA A 237 -2.28 16.78 -8.76
CA ALA A 237 -1.42 15.70 -9.22
C ALA A 237 -1.67 14.47 -8.35
N PHE A 238 -1.74 13.28 -8.94
CA PHE A 238 -2.09 12.05 -8.21
C PHE A 238 -1.33 10.86 -8.79
N ARG A 239 -0.70 10.06 -7.93
CA ARG A 239 0.02 8.83 -8.35
C ARG A 239 -0.17 7.69 -7.35
N LEU A 240 -0.10 6.46 -7.86
CA LEU A 240 0.10 5.26 -7.05
C LEU A 240 1.60 4.92 -7.03
N CYS A 241 2.17 4.88 -5.84
CA CYS A 241 3.54 4.45 -5.56
C CYS A 241 3.55 2.93 -5.33
N ALA A 242 4.48 2.26 -5.98
CA ALA A 242 4.58 0.81 -6.04
C ALA A 242 6.05 0.39 -5.98
N LEU A 243 6.65 0.49 -4.79
CA LEU A 243 8.04 0.06 -4.53
C LEU A 243 9.05 0.73 -5.46
N GLY A 244 8.94 2.07 -5.62
CA GLY A 244 9.82 2.86 -6.47
C GLY A 244 9.33 3.04 -7.92
N LYS A 245 8.29 2.32 -8.36
CA LYS A 245 7.55 2.66 -9.58
C LYS A 245 6.36 3.54 -9.25
N THR A 246 6.10 4.55 -10.08
CA THR A 246 4.90 5.40 -9.97
C THR A 246 3.96 5.18 -11.15
N ILE A 247 2.66 5.16 -10.86
CA ILE A 247 1.57 5.07 -11.85
C ILE A 247 0.75 6.34 -11.73
N GLN A 248 0.74 7.17 -12.77
CA GLN A 248 -0.04 8.41 -12.77
C GLN A 248 -1.53 8.10 -12.83
N LEU A 249 -2.30 8.69 -11.92
CA LEU A 249 -3.75 8.50 -11.83
C LEU A 249 -4.45 9.80 -12.20
N LYS A 250 -5.48 9.70 -13.05
CA LYS A 250 -6.31 10.84 -13.43
C LYS A 250 -7.45 10.98 -12.43
N VAL A 251 -7.30 11.90 -11.48
CA VAL A 251 -8.35 12.27 -10.54
C VAL A 251 -8.86 13.67 -10.90
N PRO A 252 -10.17 13.85 -11.12
CA PRO A 252 -10.70 15.17 -11.50
C PRO A 252 -10.62 16.13 -10.31
N VAL A 253 -10.38 17.42 -10.60
CA VAL A 253 -10.38 18.50 -9.59
C VAL A 253 -11.67 18.51 -8.76
N THR A 254 -12.79 18.10 -9.38
CA THR A 254 -14.11 18.03 -8.76
C THR A 254 -14.22 17.04 -7.59
N ALA A 255 -13.26 16.11 -7.46
CA ALA A 255 -13.19 15.18 -6.34
C ALA A 255 -12.74 15.86 -5.04
N PHE A 256 -11.95 16.93 -5.14
CA PHE A 256 -11.47 17.71 -3.98
C PHE A 256 -12.26 19.00 -3.79
N PHE A 257 -12.72 19.60 -4.89
CA PHE A 257 -13.39 20.89 -4.85
C PHE A 257 -14.70 20.80 -5.61
N ALA A 258 -15.83 21.04 -4.96
CA ALA A 258 -17.10 21.07 -5.67
C ALA A 258 -17.02 22.04 -6.87
N ALA A 259 -17.66 21.66 -7.98
CA ALA A 259 -17.80 22.60 -9.08
C ALA A 259 -18.51 23.85 -8.52
N ALA A 260 -17.98 25.04 -8.81
CA ALA A 260 -18.70 26.25 -8.49
C ALA A 260 -20.07 26.15 -9.17
N GLU A 261 -21.16 26.22 -8.41
CA GLU A 261 -22.48 26.39 -8.99
C GLU A 261 -22.39 27.62 -9.88
N ALA A 262 -22.68 27.45 -11.17
CA ALA A 262 -22.84 28.58 -12.06
C ALA A 262 -23.98 29.41 -11.48
N SER A 263 -23.66 30.53 -10.83
CA SER A 263 -24.63 31.49 -10.37
C SER A 263 -25.44 31.93 -11.59
N ALA A 264 -26.69 31.46 -11.64
CA ALA A 264 -27.69 31.92 -12.59
C ALA A 264 -28.09 33.38 -12.30
#